data_AF-A0A1Q7LLE2-F1
#
_entry.id   AF-A0A1Q7LLE2-F1
#
_cell.length_a   1.000
_cell.length_b   1.000
_cell.length_c   1.000
_cell.angle_alpha   90.00
_cell.angle_beta   90.00
_cell.angle_gamma   90.00
#
_symmetry.space_group_name_H-M   'P 1'
#
loop_
_entity.id
_entity.type
_entity.pdbx_description
1 polymer ?
#
loop_
_entity_poly.entity_id
_entity_poly.type
_entity_poly.pdbx_seq_one_letter_code
_entity_poly.pdbx_strand_id
1 'polypeptide(L)'
;MLAAVIVIHDAKASNVYGNFGGCTATPNPGWDCRGDAPAGGRGDGNHYAYAVTQRGAFPFSTPNGVADCTAPYSQPVAGLIPTNTSQVSAIFEPLGTLPTTGRYHIDVALYYWLGSQVTAGGHTSRCLDTQIRVEYLNGAFSPAGAATHEDTCPVSSYGSACNFIMGASGGGAFQWVQVGLGSVTANQFSTLKATVSTQAVSDMNAWGIPSSTGYTLSGIEIAVEGYGFTTSVIDVKWGEQAILSACHVSKGDVAGFSGHEDGLINILDMANVALQFGRNVGDQSYTGPLADITQDGTVSILDVSLAANWFGQTC
;
A
#
# COMPACT_ATOMS: atom_id res chain seq x y z
N MET A 1 -45.23 6.42 -23.96
CA MET A 1 -44.97 6.82 -22.56
C MET A 1 -43.48 6.60 -22.31
N LEU A 2 -42.68 7.67 -22.32
CA LEU A 2 -41.27 7.61 -21.90
C LEU A 2 -41.25 7.48 -20.38
N ALA A 3 -40.69 6.38 -19.88
CA ALA A 3 -40.35 6.27 -18.46
C ALA A 3 -39.12 7.17 -18.22
N ALA A 4 -39.32 8.27 -17.51
CA ALA A 4 -38.22 9.05 -16.97
C ALA A 4 -37.53 8.21 -15.88
N VAL A 5 -36.33 7.71 -16.18
CA VAL A 5 -35.43 7.22 -15.14
C VAL A 5 -34.94 8.46 -14.39
N ILE A 6 -35.52 8.68 -13.21
CA ILE A 6 -35.00 9.63 -12.24
C ILE A 6 -33.71 8.99 -11.72
N VAL A 7 -32.58 9.39 -12.30
CA VAL A 7 -31.27 9.16 -11.69
C VAL A 7 -31.24 10.07 -10.47
N ILE A 8 -31.46 9.49 -9.30
CA ILE A 8 -31.10 10.14 -8.05
C ILE A 8 -29.59 10.23 -8.08
N HIS A 9 -29.06 11.42 -8.38
CA HIS A 9 -27.68 11.72 -8.03
C HIS A 9 -27.58 11.60 -6.51
N ASP A 10 -27.01 10.50 -6.02
CA ASP A 10 -26.47 10.51 -4.67
C ASP A 10 -25.23 11.42 -4.71
N ALA A 11 -25.50 12.70 -4.58
CA ALA A 11 -24.50 13.71 -4.30
C ALA A 11 -24.05 13.50 -2.85
N LYS A 12 -23.18 12.49 -2.63
CA LYS A 12 -22.17 12.41 -1.56
C LYS A 12 -21.44 11.05 -1.55
N ALA A 13 -20.27 11.03 -2.17
CA ALA A 13 -19.10 10.44 -1.50
C ALA A 13 -18.15 11.58 -1.15
N SER A 14 -18.62 12.56 -0.37
CA SER A 14 -17.84 13.75 -0.02
C SER A 14 -16.95 13.58 1.21
N ASN A 15 -16.55 12.35 1.61
CA ASN A 15 -15.75 12.14 2.83
C ASN A 15 -14.87 10.88 2.76
N VAL A 16 -13.95 10.79 1.81
CA VAL A 16 -12.78 9.89 1.90
C VAL A 16 -11.55 10.69 1.48
N TYR A 17 -11.12 11.64 2.32
CA TYR A 17 -9.92 12.44 2.09
C TYR A 17 -8.82 11.97 3.04
N GLY A 18 -7.65 11.61 2.53
CA GLY A 18 -6.43 11.44 3.33
C GLY A 18 -5.66 12.75 3.33
N ASN A 19 -5.89 13.60 4.32
CA ASN A 19 -5.06 14.79 4.45
C ASN A 19 -3.66 14.40 4.93
N PHE A 20 -2.65 15.18 4.57
CA PHE A 20 -1.34 15.06 5.19
C PHE A 20 -1.44 15.30 6.70
N GLY A 21 -1.37 14.22 7.49
CA GLY A 21 -1.59 14.30 8.93
C GLY A 21 -3.03 14.10 9.43
N GLY A 22 -3.99 13.85 8.53
CA GLY A 22 -5.36 13.51 8.86
C GLY A 22 -5.78 12.24 8.13
N CYS A 23 -6.18 11.23 8.88
CA CYS A 23 -6.57 9.95 8.29
C CYS A 23 -8.10 9.85 8.22
N THR A 24 -8.63 9.27 7.14
CA THR A 24 -10.03 8.84 7.06
C THR A 24 -10.05 7.31 7.01
N ALA A 25 -10.90 6.68 7.83
CA ALA A 25 -11.07 5.24 7.80
C ALA A 25 -11.41 4.79 6.38
N THR A 26 -10.79 3.70 5.92
CA THR A 26 -11.07 3.18 4.58
C THR A 26 -12.51 2.66 4.51
N PRO A 27 -13.10 2.58 3.31
CA PRO A 27 -14.41 1.96 3.12
C PRO A 27 -14.45 0.48 3.55
N ASN A 28 -13.28 -0.17 3.63
CA ASN A 28 -13.12 -1.58 3.93
C ASN A 28 -12.96 -1.84 5.44
N PRO A 29 -13.79 -2.68 6.06
CA PRO A 29 -13.67 -2.99 7.49
C PRO A 29 -12.35 -3.72 7.81
N GLY A 30 -11.82 -3.50 9.01
CA GLY A 30 -10.60 -4.16 9.50
C GLY A 30 -9.30 -3.39 9.29
N TRP A 31 -9.39 -2.14 8.84
CA TRP A 31 -8.27 -1.20 8.79
C TRP A 31 -8.33 -0.22 9.97
N ASP A 32 -7.20 -0.01 10.64
CA ASP A 32 -7.00 1.03 11.64
C ASP A 32 -6.38 2.26 10.98
N CYS A 33 -6.85 3.43 11.37
CA CYS A 33 -6.52 4.69 10.72
C CYS A 33 -5.82 5.60 11.73
N ARG A 34 -4.64 6.11 11.37
CA ARG A 34 -3.88 7.03 12.20
C ARG A 34 -3.32 8.17 11.38
N GLY A 35 -3.24 9.35 11.97
CA GLY A 35 -2.60 10.49 11.33
C GLY A 35 -2.08 11.45 12.37
N ASP A 36 -0.95 12.08 12.05
CA ASP A 36 -0.40 13.19 12.81
C ASP A 36 0.04 14.29 11.85
N ALA A 37 -0.37 15.51 12.14
CA ALA A 37 -0.17 16.68 11.31
C ALA A 37 0.77 17.71 11.96
N PRO A 38 2.00 17.37 12.40
CA PRO A 38 2.89 18.36 12.98
C PRO A 38 3.10 19.51 11.98
N ALA A 39 2.63 20.69 12.40
CA ALA A 39 2.76 21.97 11.70
C ALA A 39 2.36 21.98 10.20
N GLY A 40 1.43 21.13 9.76
CA GLY A 40 1.01 21.08 8.35
C GLY A 40 2.19 20.80 7.42
N GLY A 41 2.98 19.77 7.71
CA GLY A 41 4.09 19.30 6.88
C GLY A 41 5.29 20.26 6.78
N ARG A 42 5.40 21.23 7.70
CA ARG A 42 6.53 22.18 7.78
C ARG A 42 7.71 21.69 8.62
N GLY A 43 7.63 20.50 9.22
CA GLY A 43 8.70 20.00 10.07
C GLY A 43 9.90 19.47 9.27
N ASP A 44 10.63 18.55 9.86
CA ASP A 44 11.88 17.99 9.32
C ASP A 44 11.83 16.47 9.28
N GLY A 45 12.96 15.82 8.94
CA GLY A 45 13.05 14.36 8.88
C GLY A 45 12.78 13.63 10.21
N ASN A 46 12.67 14.33 11.34
CA ASN A 46 12.24 13.78 12.64
C ASN A 46 10.82 14.19 13.03
N HIS A 47 10.25 15.16 12.34
CA HIS A 47 8.95 15.74 12.65
C HIS A 47 8.17 15.90 11.35
N TYR A 48 7.81 14.76 10.75
CA TYR A 48 7.05 14.72 9.51
C TYR A 48 5.57 14.52 9.80
N ALA A 49 4.73 14.97 8.86
CA ALA A 49 3.31 14.67 8.94
C ALA A 49 3.00 13.42 8.12
N TYR A 50 2.05 12.64 8.62
CA TYR A 50 1.71 11.35 8.06
C TYR A 50 0.21 11.05 8.16
N ALA A 51 -0.34 10.35 7.19
CA ALA A 51 -1.63 9.69 7.31
C ALA A 51 -1.49 8.25 6.83
N VAL A 52 -1.84 7.32 7.71
CA VAL A 52 -1.70 5.88 7.46
C VAL A 52 -3.03 5.17 7.67
N THR A 53 -3.25 4.16 6.85
CA THR A 53 -4.24 3.13 7.10
C THR A 53 -3.54 1.78 7.17
N GLN A 54 -3.81 1.03 8.21
CA GLN A 54 -3.04 -0.13 8.64
C GLN A 54 -3.95 -1.34 8.84
N ARG A 55 -3.51 -2.52 8.43
CA ARG A 55 -4.18 -3.79 8.71
C ARG A 55 -3.17 -4.85 9.10
N GLY A 56 -3.39 -5.52 10.23
CA GLY A 56 -2.53 -6.59 10.72
C GLY A 56 -1.76 -6.21 11.98
N ALA A 57 -0.56 -6.75 12.10
CA ALA A 57 0.36 -6.64 13.22
C ALA A 57 1.67 -5.97 12.78
N PHE A 58 2.15 -5.05 13.61
CA PHE A 58 3.22 -4.12 13.26
C PHE A 58 4.32 -4.09 14.33
N PRO A 59 5.58 -3.86 13.94
CA PRO A 59 6.69 -3.81 14.90
C PRO A 59 6.70 -2.53 15.76
N PHE A 60 6.05 -1.44 15.35
CA PHE A 60 6.18 -0.11 15.98
C PHE A 60 5.07 0.26 16.98
N SER A 61 4.40 -0.71 17.60
CA SER A 61 3.24 -0.45 18.47
C SER A 61 3.53 0.25 19.82
N THR A 62 4.80 0.57 20.12
CA THR A 62 5.13 1.28 21.36
C THR A 62 4.69 2.76 21.29
N PRO A 63 4.33 3.40 22.42
CA PRO A 63 3.97 4.83 22.46
C PRO A 63 5.05 5.77 21.91
N ASN A 64 6.27 5.27 21.76
CA ASN A 64 7.42 5.99 21.24
C ASN A 64 7.75 5.57 19.81
N GLY A 65 6.88 4.86 19.08
CA GLY A 65 7.07 4.45 17.67
C GLY A 65 8.28 3.57 17.37
N VAL A 66 8.99 3.08 18.40
CA VAL A 66 10.16 2.23 18.22
C VAL A 66 9.71 0.84 17.75
N ALA A 67 10.29 0.37 16.64
CA ALA A 67 10.13 -0.99 16.16
C ALA A 67 10.71 -2.00 17.15
N ASP A 68 9.89 -2.95 17.59
CA ASP A 68 10.28 -4.10 18.40
C ASP A 68 9.89 -5.39 17.66
N CYS A 69 10.84 -5.95 16.93
CA CYS A 69 10.71 -7.22 16.23
C CYS A 69 10.88 -8.45 17.11
N THR A 70 10.91 -8.27 18.44
CA THR A 70 10.98 -9.35 19.41
C THR A 70 9.67 -9.52 20.18
N ALA A 71 8.79 -8.53 20.11
CA ALA A 71 7.55 -8.53 20.85
C ALA A 71 6.51 -9.53 20.30
N PRO A 72 5.58 -10.03 21.16
CA PRO A 72 4.46 -10.85 20.68
C PRO A 72 3.48 -10.09 19.78
N TYR A 73 3.34 -8.77 19.93
CA TYR A 73 2.39 -7.96 19.16
C TYR A 73 2.82 -7.71 17.70
N SER A 74 4.10 -7.92 17.38
CA SER A 74 4.62 -7.82 16.02
C SER A 74 4.46 -9.14 15.24
N GLN A 75 3.97 -10.20 15.89
CA GLN A 75 3.74 -11.50 15.26
C GLN A 75 2.46 -11.49 14.42
N PRO A 76 2.40 -12.27 13.33
CA PRO A 76 1.20 -12.40 12.53
C PRO A 76 0.02 -12.89 13.38
N VAL A 77 -1.10 -12.19 13.30
CA VAL A 77 -2.34 -12.57 13.99
C VAL A 77 -3.29 -13.20 13.00
N ALA A 78 -3.71 -14.43 13.29
CA ALA A 78 -4.62 -15.17 12.43
C ALA A 78 -5.94 -14.41 12.19
N GLY A 79 -6.38 -14.36 10.94
CA GLY A 79 -7.63 -13.72 10.53
C GLY A 79 -7.55 -12.20 10.31
N LEU A 80 -6.45 -11.52 10.68
CA LEU A 80 -6.31 -10.10 10.38
C LEU A 80 -6.00 -9.86 8.89
N ILE A 81 -5.16 -10.69 8.30
CA ILE A 81 -4.83 -10.66 6.87
C ILE A 81 -5.27 -11.99 6.23
N PRO A 82 -5.97 -11.99 5.08
CA PRO A 82 -6.32 -13.20 4.36
C PRO A 82 -5.09 -14.06 4.04
N THR A 83 -5.14 -15.36 4.31
CA THR A 83 -3.98 -16.26 4.23
C THR A 83 -3.48 -16.48 2.80
N ASN A 84 -4.30 -16.20 1.80
CA ASN A 84 -3.98 -16.31 0.37
C ASN A 84 -3.53 -14.99 -0.26
N THR A 85 -3.29 -13.93 0.54
CA THR A 85 -2.85 -12.62 0.04
C THR A 85 -1.56 -12.75 -0.76
N SER A 86 -1.60 -12.34 -2.02
CA SER A 86 -0.45 -12.35 -2.93
C SER A 86 -0.05 -10.94 -3.39
N GLN A 87 -0.99 -10.00 -3.35
CA GLN A 87 -0.77 -8.62 -3.76
C GLN A 87 -1.65 -7.67 -2.95
N VAL A 88 -1.12 -6.48 -2.69
CA VAL A 88 -1.87 -5.33 -2.18
C VAL A 88 -1.84 -4.24 -3.25
N SER A 89 -2.99 -3.65 -3.54
CA SER A 89 -3.13 -2.55 -4.48
C SER A 89 -3.82 -1.37 -3.82
N ALA A 90 -3.29 -0.17 -4.04
CA ALA A 90 -3.81 1.07 -3.49
C ALA A 90 -3.99 2.10 -4.59
N ILE A 91 -5.21 2.65 -4.67
CA ILE A 91 -5.53 3.77 -5.55
C ILE A 91 -5.49 5.05 -4.75
N PHE A 92 -4.78 6.03 -5.27
CA PHE A 92 -4.63 7.34 -4.65
C PHE A 92 -4.65 8.46 -5.67
N GLU A 93 -5.07 9.64 -5.26
CA GLU A 93 -5.05 10.86 -6.07
C GLU A 93 -4.36 11.97 -5.25
N PRO A 94 -3.19 12.45 -5.68
CA PRO A 94 -2.59 13.64 -5.10
C PRO A 94 -3.40 14.86 -5.56
N LEU A 95 -3.95 15.64 -4.62
CA LEU A 95 -4.84 16.77 -4.91
C LEU A 95 -4.08 18.09 -5.02
N GLY A 96 -4.63 19.02 -5.79
CA GLY A 96 -4.15 20.39 -5.89
C GLY A 96 -2.93 20.55 -6.80
N THR A 97 -1.93 21.30 -6.33
CA THR A 97 -0.67 21.52 -7.05
C THR A 97 0.46 20.85 -6.28
N LEU A 98 1.29 20.08 -6.97
CA LEU A 98 2.45 19.45 -6.35
C LEU A 98 3.39 20.51 -5.76
N PRO A 99 3.90 20.30 -4.53
CA PRO A 99 4.75 21.29 -3.87
C PRO A 99 6.09 21.43 -4.59
N THR A 100 6.67 22.63 -4.66
CA THR A 100 7.99 22.82 -5.31
C THR A 100 9.18 22.55 -4.39
N THR A 101 8.94 22.41 -3.09
CA THR A 101 9.95 22.16 -2.05
C THR A 101 9.47 21.07 -1.10
N GLY A 102 10.41 20.46 -0.38
CA GLY A 102 10.11 19.44 0.63
C GLY A 102 10.23 18.03 0.08
N ARG A 103 9.89 17.07 0.92
CA ARG A 103 9.90 15.64 0.61
C ARG A 103 8.57 15.04 0.99
N TYR A 104 8.05 14.18 0.13
CA TYR A 104 6.98 13.28 0.54
C TYR A 104 7.09 11.94 -0.18
N HIS A 105 6.39 10.97 0.37
CA HIS A 105 6.10 9.73 -0.31
C HIS A 105 4.67 9.28 -0.07
N ILE A 106 4.17 8.51 -1.02
CA ILE A 106 2.92 7.76 -0.92
C ILE A 106 3.30 6.31 -1.13
N ASP A 107 2.96 5.42 -0.21
CA ASP A 107 3.49 4.07 -0.21
C ASP A 107 2.44 3.01 0.12
N VAL A 108 2.77 1.80 -0.29
CA VAL A 108 2.23 0.55 0.25
C VAL A 108 3.39 -0.12 0.97
N ALA A 109 3.32 -0.17 2.30
CA ALA A 109 4.25 -0.87 3.14
C ALA A 109 3.76 -2.29 3.47
N LEU A 110 4.64 -3.28 3.37
CA LEU A 110 4.37 -4.66 3.77
C LEU A 110 5.35 -5.07 4.87
N TYR A 111 4.80 -5.53 5.98
CA TYR A 111 5.54 -6.02 7.14
C TYR A 111 5.49 -7.53 7.19
N TYR A 112 6.63 -8.15 7.43
CA TYR A 112 6.74 -9.60 7.47
C TYR A 112 7.37 -10.05 8.75
N TRP A 113 6.94 -11.24 9.19
CA TRP A 113 7.57 -11.97 10.27
C TRP A 113 8.37 -13.14 9.70
N LEU A 114 9.67 -13.16 9.97
CA LEU A 114 10.56 -14.24 9.57
C LEU A 114 10.33 -15.49 10.44
N GLY A 115 10.42 -16.66 9.82
CA GLY A 115 10.24 -17.95 10.49
C GLY A 115 11.23 -18.16 11.64
N SER A 116 12.44 -17.60 11.50
CA SER A 116 13.47 -17.54 12.53
C SER A 116 14.08 -16.14 12.59
N GLN A 117 14.69 -15.81 13.73
CA GLN A 117 15.51 -14.60 13.87
C GLN A 117 16.79 -14.74 13.02
N VAL A 118 17.20 -13.67 12.34
CA VAL A 118 18.32 -13.64 11.39
C VAL A 118 19.25 -12.48 11.74
N THR A 119 20.57 -12.68 11.55
CA THR A 119 21.58 -11.62 11.68
C THR A 119 22.11 -11.25 10.29
N ALA A 120 21.96 -9.98 9.93
CA ALA A 120 22.46 -9.40 8.67
C ALA A 120 22.76 -7.91 8.88
N GLY A 121 23.69 -7.34 8.09
CA GLY A 121 24.05 -5.92 8.19
C GLY A 121 24.40 -5.44 9.60
N GLY A 122 25.02 -6.30 10.42
CA GLY A 122 25.44 -5.96 11.79
C GLY A 122 24.31 -5.90 12.84
N HIS A 123 23.06 -6.22 12.51
CA HIS A 123 21.95 -6.29 13.47
C HIS A 123 21.18 -7.62 13.36
N THR A 124 20.37 -7.94 14.37
CA THR A 124 19.63 -9.20 14.42
C THR A 124 18.14 -8.93 14.59
N SER A 125 17.33 -9.38 13.63
CA SER A 125 15.90 -9.10 13.60
C SER A 125 15.06 -10.31 13.19
N ARG A 126 13.75 -10.17 13.38
CA ARG A 126 12.74 -11.10 12.90
C ARG A 126 11.68 -10.44 12.02
N CYS A 127 11.79 -9.14 11.73
CA CYS A 127 10.89 -8.50 10.78
C CYS A 127 11.59 -8.06 9.50
N LEU A 128 10.81 -8.06 8.43
CA LEU A 128 11.06 -7.27 7.22
C LEU A 128 10.05 -6.12 7.19
N ASP A 129 10.48 -4.97 6.71
CA ASP A 129 9.69 -3.77 6.51
C ASP A 129 10.02 -3.24 5.10
N THR A 130 9.04 -3.44 4.22
CA THR A 130 9.23 -3.12 2.80
C THR A 130 8.28 -2.02 2.39
N GLN A 131 8.74 -1.13 1.52
CA GLN A 131 7.89 -0.12 0.91
C GLN A 131 8.03 -0.16 -0.60
N ILE A 132 6.91 -0.21 -1.29
CA ILE A 132 6.83 0.30 -2.65
C ILE A 132 6.19 1.68 -2.59
N ARG A 133 6.83 2.69 -3.19
CA ARG A 133 6.40 4.09 -3.03
C ARG A 133 6.45 4.91 -4.31
N VAL A 134 5.73 6.02 -4.29
CA VAL A 134 6.04 7.19 -5.10
C VAL A 134 6.86 8.12 -4.22
N GLU A 135 8.03 8.55 -4.68
CA GLU A 135 8.90 9.44 -3.92
C GLU A 135 9.04 10.77 -4.65
N TYR A 136 8.85 11.85 -3.89
CA TYR A 136 9.00 13.21 -4.37
C TYR A 136 10.02 13.96 -3.52
N LEU A 137 11.04 14.51 -4.18
CA LEU A 137 12.16 15.22 -3.57
C LEU A 137 12.32 16.59 -4.24
N ASN A 138 12.08 17.66 -3.49
CA ASN A 138 12.41 19.04 -3.86
C ASN A 138 12.02 19.44 -5.29
N GLY A 139 10.78 19.15 -5.68
CA GLY A 139 10.26 19.55 -6.99
C GLY A 139 10.19 18.44 -8.03
N ALA A 140 10.77 17.26 -7.77
CA ALA A 140 10.86 16.18 -8.74
C ALA A 140 10.54 14.81 -8.14
N PHE A 141 9.96 13.92 -8.96
CA PHE A 141 9.80 12.51 -8.61
C PHE A 141 11.10 11.74 -8.83
N SER A 142 11.38 10.81 -7.93
CA SER A 142 12.47 9.84 -8.11
C SER A 142 12.11 8.84 -9.22
N PRO A 143 13.09 8.31 -9.98
CA PRO A 143 12.81 7.37 -11.07
C PRO A 143 12.22 6.04 -10.59
N ALA A 144 11.31 5.46 -11.38
CA ALA A 144 10.80 4.11 -11.13
C ALA A 144 11.94 3.09 -11.13
N GLY A 145 11.87 2.13 -10.20
CA GLY A 145 12.89 1.11 -10.01
C GLY A 145 14.11 1.55 -9.18
N ALA A 146 14.22 2.85 -8.82
CA ALA A 146 15.18 3.27 -7.81
C ALA A 146 14.88 2.54 -6.50
N ALA A 147 15.86 1.87 -5.93
CA ALA A 147 15.70 1.09 -4.71
C ALA A 147 16.88 1.31 -3.77
N THR A 148 16.60 1.29 -2.48
CA THR A 148 17.59 1.42 -1.41
C THR A 148 17.20 0.47 -0.28
N HIS A 149 18.18 -0.22 0.30
CA HIS A 149 18.03 -0.79 1.63
C HIS A 149 18.69 0.19 2.61
N GLU A 150 18.04 0.47 3.74
CA GLU A 150 18.46 1.53 4.65
C GLU A 150 19.65 1.15 5.55
N ASP A 151 20.67 0.45 5.03
CA ASP A 151 21.91 0.19 5.77
C ASP A 151 22.93 1.34 5.63
N THR A 152 22.68 2.27 4.69
CA THR A 152 23.48 3.49 4.52
C THR A 152 22.63 4.72 4.78
N CYS A 153 22.47 5.05 6.05
CA CYS A 153 22.14 6.40 6.49
C CYS A 153 23.43 7.24 6.32
N PRO A 154 23.65 8.04 5.25
CA PRO A 154 24.59 9.14 5.37
C PRO A 154 23.99 10.03 6.45
N VAL A 155 24.72 10.17 7.54
CA VAL A 155 24.35 10.87 8.79
C VAL A 155 24.11 12.38 8.60
N SER A 156 23.73 12.84 7.41
CA SER A 156 23.68 14.24 7.03
C SER A 156 22.35 14.74 6.47
N SER A 157 21.35 13.88 6.21
CA SER A 157 20.07 14.35 5.60
C SER A 157 18.80 13.93 6.34
N TYR A 158 18.80 12.78 7.02
CA TYR A 158 17.83 12.46 8.07
C TYR A 158 18.52 12.65 9.41
N GLY A 159 18.33 13.80 10.05
CA GLY A 159 18.67 13.92 11.48
C GLY A 159 17.95 12.80 12.23
N SER A 160 18.60 12.18 13.22
CA SER A 160 18.10 11.30 14.30
C SER A 160 17.05 10.18 14.06
N ALA A 161 16.32 10.13 12.96
CA ALA A 161 15.30 9.11 12.66
C ALA A 161 15.88 7.70 12.48
N CYS A 162 17.15 7.59 12.08
CA CYS A 162 17.85 6.30 11.96
C CYS A 162 18.00 5.57 13.31
N ASN A 163 17.93 6.28 14.46
CA ASN A 163 17.98 5.66 15.79
C ASN A 163 16.61 5.16 16.29
N PHE A 164 15.53 5.66 15.66
CA PHE A 164 14.15 5.33 16.01
C PHE A 164 13.73 3.96 15.44
N ILE A 165 14.28 3.64 14.26
CA ILE A 165 13.89 2.49 13.45
C ILE A 165 14.75 1.25 13.75
N MET A 166 16.05 1.42 14.03
CA MET A 166 16.95 0.32 14.42
C MET A 166 16.67 -0.22 15.85
N GLY A 167 15.81 0.47 16.60
CA GLY A 167 15.63 0.29 18.03
C GLY A 167 16.92 0.60 18.78
N ALA A 168 16.85 1.36 19.87
CA ALA A 168 18.01 1.63 20.72
C ALA A 168 18.68 0.36 21.33
N SER A 169 18.16 -0.84 21.02
CA SER A 169 18.58 -2.15 21.52
C SER A 169 18.79 -3.22 20.45
N GLY A 170 18.85 -2.88 19.16
CA GLY A 170 19.24 -3.80 18.09
C GLY A 170 18.15 -4.80 17.65
N GLY A 171 16.89 -4.35 17.63
CA GLY A 171 15.71 -5.16 17.30
C GLY A 171 14.77 -4.54 16.25
N GLY A 172 15.27 -3.59 15.44
CA GLY A 172 14.53 -2.99 14.32
C GLY A 172 14.28 -3.97 13.17
N ALA A 173 13.37 -3.64 12.25
CA ALA A 173 13.12 -4.45 11.05
C ALA A 173 14.27 -4.30 10.02
N PHE A 174 14.51 -5.34 9.22
CA PHE A 174 15.25 -5.18 7.97
C PHE A 174 14.41 -4.33 7.03
N GLN A 175 15.01 -3.30 6.40
CA GLN A 175 14.26 -2.36 5.60
C GLN A 175 14.68 -2.34 4.14
N TRP A 176 13.68 -2.27 3.27
CA TRP A 176 13.90 -2.13 1.85
C TRP A 176 12.82 -1.29 1.19
N VAL A 177 13.25 -0.29 0.43
CA VAL A 177 12.35 0.63 -0.25
C VAL A 177 12.62 0.64 -1.74
N GLN A 178 11.55 0.63 -2.52
CA GLN A 178 11.57 0.76 -3.97
C GLN A 178 10.59 1.83 -4.44
N VAL A 179 11.02 2.65 -5.39
CA VAL A 179 10.14 3.54 -6.13
C VAL A 179 9.36 2.73 -7.16
N GLY A 180 8.06 2.55 -6.93
CA GLY A 180 7.15 1.82 -7.81
C GLY A 180 6.68 2.63 -9.01
N LEU A 181 6.38 3.92 -8.81
CA LEU A 181 6.01 4.85 -9.88
C LEU A 181 6.98 6.03 -9.92
N GLY A 182 7.49 6.31 -11.12
CA GLY A 182 8.46 7.40 -11.33
C GLY A 182 7.84 8.78 -11.50
N SER A 183 6.51 8.86 -11.52
CA SER A 183 5.75 10.10 -11.64
C SER A 183 4.28 9.85 -11.34
N VAL A 184 3.61 10.84 -10.78
CA VAL A 184 2.14 10.93 -10.72
C VAL A 184 1.69 12.32 -11.13
N THR A 185 0.46 12.44 -11.62
CA THR A 185 -0.13 13.72 -12.00
C THR A 185 -1.10 14.17 -10.91
N ALA A 186 -1.02 15.44 -10.50
CA ALA A 186 -1.98 15.97 -9.55
C ALA A 186 -3.40 16.00 -10.13
N ASN A 187 -4.40 15.73 -9.28
CA ASN A 187 -5.82 15.59 -9.60
C ASN A 187 -6.08 14.45 -10.62
N GLN A 188 -5.21 13.44 -10.62
CA GLN A 188 -5.40 12.19 -11.33
C GLN A 188 -5.13 11.04 -10.38
N PHE A 189 -6.01 10.04 -10.45
CA PHE A 189 -5.79 8.82 -9.70
C PHE A 189 -4.66 8.00 -10.31
N SER A 190 -3.94 7.29 -9.45
CA SER A 190 -2.84 6.38 -9.79
C SER A 190 -2.93 5.14 -8.91
N THR A 191 -2.34 4.03 -9.38
CA THR A 191 -2.37 2.74 -8.70
C THR A 191 -0.97 2.32 -8.29
N LEU A 192 -0.75 2.06 -7.00
CA LEU A 192 0.46 1.48 -6.45
C LEU A 192 0.22 0.01 -6.09
N LYS A 193 1.17 -0.86 -6.44
CA LYS A 193 1.01 -2.32 -6.34
C LYS A 193 2.19 -2.95 -5.62
N ALA A 194 1.93 -3.73 -4.59
CA ALA A 194 2.92 -4.47 -3.85
C ALA A 194 2.65 -5.97 -3.96
N THR A 195 3.50 -6.70 -4.68
CA THR A 195 3.46 -8.17 -4.68
C THR A 195 4.16 -8.69 -3.43
N VAL A 196 3.42 -9.43 -2.59
CA VAL A 196 3.85 -9.88 -1.27
C VAL A 196 5.17 -10.65 -1.32
N SER A 197 5.32 -11.57 -2.27
CA SER A 197 6.55 -12.36 -2.38
C SER A 197 7.72 -11.57 -2.95
N THR A 198 7.48 -10.71 -3.93
CA THR A 198 8.52 -9.89 -4.55
C THR A 198 9.14 -8.91 -3.57
N GLN A 199 8.32 -8.26 -2.74
CA GLN A 199 8.79 -7.31 -1.73
C GLN A 199 9.65 -8.04 -0.67
N ALA A 200 9.15 -9.13 -0.08
CA ALA A 200 9.91 -9.92 0.90
C ALA A 200 11.24 -10.44 0.35
N VAL A 201 11.23 -11.01 -0.86
CA VAL A 201 12.45 -11.55 -1.49
C VAL A 201 13.44 -10.45 -1.83
N SER A 202 12.98 -9.27 -2.27
CA SER A 202 13.85 -8.14 -2.58
C SER A 202 14.56 -7.62 -1.33
N ASP A 203 13.84 -7.50 -0.21
CA ASP A 203 14.40 -7.10 1.08
C ASP A 203 15.42 -8.11 1.59
N MET A 204 15.04 -9.40 1.63
CA MET A 204 15.97 -10.47 2.01
C MET A 204 17.25 -10.45 1.16
N ASN A 205 17.12 -10.32 -0.17
CA ASN A 205 18.27 -10.25 -1.06
C ASN A 205 19.14 -9.01 -0.78
N ALA A 206 18.53 -7.86 -0.47
CA ALA A 206 19.26 -6.63 -0.20
C ALA A 206 20.11 -6.73 1.07
N TRP A 207 19.63 -7.45 2.08
CA TRP A 207 20.38 -7.72 3.33
C TRP A 207 21.22 -9.00 3.28
N GLY A 208 21.25 -9.72 2.16
CA GLY A 208 21.98 -10.99 2.04
C GLY A 208 21.37 -12.14 2.85
N ILE A 209 20.10 -12.04 3.22
CA ILE A 209 19.31 -13.09 3.86
C ILE A 209 18.92 -14.11 2.78
N PRO A 210 19.06 -15.42 3.00
CA PRO A 210 18.64 -16.43 2.02
C PRO A 210 17.15 -16.29 1.70
N SER A 211 16.80 -16.23 0.41
CA SER A 211 15.40 -16.13 -0.04
C SER A 211 14.54 -17.36 0.29
N SER A 212 15.17 -18.45 0.73
CA SER A 212 14.51 -19.63 1.30
C SER A 212 14.09 -19.46 2.76
N THR A 213 14.45 -18.34 3.40
CA THR A 213 14.00 -18.02 4.75
C THR A 213 12.48 -17.85 4.73
N GLY A 214 11.77 -18.68 5.49
CA GLY A 214 10.32 -18.59 5.58
C GLY A 214 9.88 -17.24 6.14
N TYR A 215 8.79 -16.69 5.63
CA TYR A 215 8.19 -15.45 6.09
C TYR A 215 6.66 -15.56 6.13
N THR A 216 6.02 -14.67 6.87
CA THR A 216 4.56 -14.52 6.89
C THR A 216 4.24 -13.04 6.88
N LEU A 217 3.35 -12.61 5.99
CA LEU A 217 2.85 -11.24 5.98
C LEU A 217 2.12 -10.96 7.30
N SER A 218 2.63 -10.01 8.08
CA SER A 218 2.11 -9.66 9.40
C SER A 218 1.25 -8.40 9.34
N GLY A 219 1.65 -7.41 8.53
CA GLY A 219 1.02 -6.09 8.46
C GLY A 219 1.04 -5.50 7.06
N ILE A 220 0.04 -4.69 6.77
CA ILE A 220 -0.09 -3.90 5.54
C ILE A 220 -0.34 -2.46 5.96
N GLU A 221 0.44 -1.54 5.42
CA GLU A 221 0.26 -0.10 5.59
C GLU A 221 0.11 0.56 4.23
N ILE A 222 -0.78 1.54 4.16
CA ILE A 222 -0.90 2.44 3.03
C ILE A 222 -0.81 3.84 3.62
N ALA A 223 0.18 4.60 3.17
CA ALA A 223 0.58 5.80 3.85
C ALA A 223 0.91 6.93 2.88
N VAL A 224 0.76 8.15 3.40
CA VAL A 224 1.40 9.35 2.86
C VAL A 224 2.20 9.97 4.00
N GLU A 225 3.47 10.29 3.76
CA GLU A 225 4.35 10.92 4.74
C GLU A 225 5.22 12.01 4.13
N GLY A 226 5.72 12.93 4.97
CA GLY A 226 6.77 13.87 4.57
C GLY A 226 6.79 15.21 5.32
N TYR A 227 7.60 16.15 4.80
CA TYR A 227 7.97 17.37 5.51
C TYR A 227 8.63 18.41 4.59
N GLY A 228 8.90 19.61 5.12
CA GLY A 228 9.64 20.66 4.42
C GLY A 228 8.84 21.46 3.39
N PHE A 229 7.52 21.48 3.45
CA PHE A 229 6.70 22.27 2.54
C PHE A 229 6.65 23.76 2.94
N THR A 230 6.68 24.65 1.95
CA THR A 230 6.74 26.11 2.17
C THR A 230 5.41 26.82 1.96
N THR A 231 4.59 26.37 1.01
CA THR A 231 3.39 27.09 0.56
C THR A 231 2.08 26.32 0.76
N SER A 232 2.08 24.98 0.68
CA SER A 232 0.93 24.11 0.96
C SER A 232 1.38 22.64 1.09
N VAL A 233 0.63 21.85 1.87
CA VAL A 233 0.75 20.38 1.90
C VAL A 233 0.06 19.75 0.70
N ILE A 234 0.50 18.55 0.33
CA ILE A 234 -0.22 17.69 -0.60
C ILE A 234 -1.34 16.97 0.16
N ASP A 235 -2.58 17.07 -0.32
CA ASP A 235 -3.69 16.23 0.16
C ASP A 235 -3.74 14.98 -0.72
N VAL A 236 -3.93 13.80 -0.14
CA VAL A 236 -3.94 12.53 -0.86
C VAL A 236 -5.28 11.86 -0.64
N LYS A 237 -6.11 11.87 -1.67
CA LYS A 237 -7.36 11.15 -1.62
C LYS A 237 -7.10 9.65 -1.77
N TRP A 238 -7.53 8.88 -0.78
CA TRP A 238 -7.60 7.43 -0.89
C TRP A 238 -8.84 7.06 -1.72
N GLY A 239 -8.61 6.40 -2.86
CA GLY A 239 -9.69 5.83 -3.67
C GLY A 239 -10.14 4.51 -3.07
N GLU A 240 -9.72 3.42 -3.70
CA GLU A 240 -9.98 2.04 -3.28
C GLU A 240 -8.68 1.31 -2.94
N GLN A 241 -8.79 0.30 -2.06
CA GLN A 241 -7.68 -0.59 -1.71
C GLN A 241 -8.13 -2.04 -1.87
N ALA A 242 -7.26 -2.89 -2.38
CA ALA A 242 -7.56 -4.30 -2.56
C ALA A 242 -6.43 -5.19 -2.03
N ILE A 243 -6.85 -6.28 -1.39
CA ILE A 243 -6.00 -7.39 -0.97
C ILE A 243 -6.40 -8.56 -1.85
N LEU A 244 -5.47 -9.00 -2.70
CA LEU A 244 -5.79 -9.91 -3.80
C LEU A 244 -5.06 -11.23 -3.63
N SER A 245 -5.74 -12.34 -3.90
CA SER A 245 -5.09 -13.65 -3.91
C SER A 245 -4.27 -13.89 -5.17
N ALA A 246 -3.44 -14.93 -5.14
CA ALA A 246 -2.72 -15.35 -6.33
C ALA A 246 -3.70 -15.78 -7.44
N CYS A 247 -4.86 -16.33 -7.05
CA CYS A 247 -5.90 -16.74 -7.98
C CYS A 247 -6.51 -15.53 -8.69
N HIS A 248 -6.82 -14.47 -7.95
CA HIS A 248 -7.28 -13.21 -8.50
C HIS A 248 -6.30 -12.67 -9.55
N VAL A 249 -5.06 -12.43 -9.12
CA VAL A 249 -4.05 -11.75 -9.96
C VAL A 249 -3.71 -12.56 -11.22
N SER A 250 -3.72 -13.89 -11.14
CA SER A 250 -3.30 -14.74 -12.27
C SER A 250 -4.45 -15.29 -13.12
N LYS A 251 -5.65 -15.43 -12.54
CA LYS A 251 -6.79 -16.12 -13.17
C LYS A 251 -8.11 -15.37 -13.14
N GLY A 252 -8.21 -14.26 -12.40
CA GLY A 252 -9.44 -13.47 -12.31
C GLY A 252 -10.51 -14.08 -11.41
N ASP A 253 -10.15 -14.68 -10.27
CA ASP A 253 -11.08 -14.98 -9.17
C ASP A 253 -11.43 -13.65 -8.49
N VAL A 254 -12.55 -13.05 -8.89
CA VAL A 254 -12.95 -11.71 -8.49
C VAL A 254 -14.01 -11.78 -7.39
N ALA A 255 -15.02 -12.62 -7.58
CA ALA A 255 -16.11 -12.77 -6.64
C ALA A 255 -17.02 -13.97 -6.95
N GLY A 256 -17.21 -14.81 -5.93
CA GLY A 256 -18.25 -15.82 -5.85
C GLY A 256 -19.59 -15.30 -5.32
N PHE A 257 -20.45 -16.22 -4.89
CA PHE A 257 -21.81 -15.91 -4.39
C PHE A 257 -21.84 -15.00 -3.14
N SER A 258 -20.76 -14.96 -2.36
CA SER A 258 -20.62 -14.10 -1.19
C SER A 258 -20.16 -12.68 -1.54
N GLY A 259 -19.84 -12.39 -2.80
CA GLY A 259 -19.20 -11.15 -3.23
C GLY A 259 -17.70 -11.10 -2.92
N HIS A 260 -17.09 -12.24 -2.59
CA HIS A 260 -15.66 -12.41 -2.33
C HIS A 260 -15.10 -13.57 -3.15
N GLU A 261 -13.79 -13.54 -3.38
CA GLU A 261 -13.06 -14.64 -4.02
C GLU A 261 -13.44 -16.00 -3.39
N ASP A 262 -13.79 -16.97 -4.22
CA ASP A 262 -14.29 -18.29 -3.77
C ASP A 262 -13.41 -19.48 -4.23
N GLY A 263 -12.32 -19.19 -4.94
CA GLY A 263 -11.39 -20.19 -5.45
C GLY A 263 -11.89 -20.91 -6.70
N LEU A 264 -13.02 -20.52 -7.30
CA LEU A 264 -13.54 -21.12 -8.51
C LEU A 264 -13.82 -20.06 -9.58
N ILE A 265 -13.05 -20.08 -10.66
CA ILE A 265 -13.28 -19.17 -11.79
C ILE A 265 -14.54 -19.59 -12.53
N ASN A 266 -15.59 -18.78 -12.43
CA ASN A 266 -16.89 -19.09 -12.99
C ASN A 266 -17.59 -17.84 -13.57
N ILE A 267 -18.88 -17.96 -13.88
CA ILE A 267 -19.64 -16.89 -14.54
C ILE A 267 -19.85 -15.68 -13.63
N LEU A 268 -19.82 -15.86 -12.32
CA LEU A 268 -19.92 -14.78 -11.36
C LEU A 268 -18.70 -13.86 -11.43
N ASP A 269 -17.49 -14.41 -11.57
CA ASP A 269 -16.28 -13.59 -11.73
C ASP A 269 -16.36 -12.71 -12.97
N MET A 270 -16.65 -13.34 -14.12
CA MET A 270 -16.77 -12.62 -15.39
C MET A 270 -17.91 -11.59 -15.35
N ALA A 271 -19.04 -11.91 -14.71
CA ALA A 271 -20.14 -10.97 -14.56
C ALA A 271 -19.72 -9.76 -13.69
N ASN A 272 -19.00 -9.99 -12.59
CA ASN A 272 -18.51 -8.90 -11.73
C ASN A 272 -17.51 -7.99 -12.46
N VAL A 273 -16.60 -8.55 -13.26
CA VAL A 273 -15.74 -7.76 -14.15
C VAL A 273 -16.56 -7.00 -15.18
N ALA A 274 -17.50 -7.66 -15.86
CA ALA A 274 -18.32 -7.06 -16.91
C ALA A 274 -19.24 -5.93 -16.39
N LEU A 275 -19.69 -5.97 -15.13
CA LEU A 275 -20.44 -4.89 -14.49
C LEU A 275 -19.64 -3.58 -14.40
N GLN A 276 -18.32 -3.67 -14.42
CA GLN A 276 -17.41 -2.54 -14.37
C GLN A 276 -16.84 -2.17 -15.74
N PHE A 277 -17.22 -2.86 -16.80
CA PHE A 277 -16.66 -2.68 -18.15
C PHE A 277 -16.74 -1.22 -18.63
N GLY A 278 -15.61 -0.72 -19.14
CA GLY A 278 -15.43 0.64 -19.64
C GLY A 278 -15.16 1.68 -18.56
N ARG A 279 -15.13 1.30 -17.28
CA ARG A 279 -14.76 2.20 -16.18
C ARG A 279 -13.24 2.32 -16.08
N ASN A 280 -12.80 3.52 -15.73
CA ASN A 280 -11.40 3.88 -15.57
C ASN A 280 -11.13 4.28 -14.12
N VAL A 281 -9.87 4.18 -13.72
CA VAL A 281 -9.37 4.75 -12.49
C VAL A 281 -9.80 6.21 -12.37
N GLY A 282 -10.59 6.50 -11.34
CA GLY A 282 -11.14 7.82 -11.05
C GLY A 282 -12.62 8.02 -11.37
N ASP A 283 -13.25 7.10 -12.10
CA ASP A 283 -14.72 7.11 -12.25
C ASP A 283 -15.39 6.84 -10.88
N GLN A 284 -16.46 7.57 -10.56
CA GLN A 284 -17.15 7.46 -9.27
C GLN A 284 -17.62 6.02 -8.95
N SER A 285 -17.89 5.21 -9.98
CA SER A 285 -18.36 3.85 -9.83
C SER A 285 -17.25 2.80 -10.02
N TYR A 286 -16.02 3.19 -10.31
CA TYR A 286 -14.93 2.24 -10.51
C TYR A 286 -14.60 1.54 -9.19
N THR A 287 -14.93 0.24 -9.09
CA THR A 287 -14.56 -0.60 -7.93
C THR A 287 -13.11 -1.07 -8.00
N GLY A 288 -12.27 -0.28 -8.66
CA GLY A 288 -10.88 -0.28 -8.31
C GLY A 288 -10.08 -1.46 -8.87
N PRO A 289 -9.19 -2.01 -8.03
CA PRO A 289 -8.31 -3.09 -8.40
C PRO A 289 -8.97 -4.48 -8.46
N LEU A 290 -10.25 -4.63 -8.06
CA LEU A 290 -10.90 -5.95 -8.03
C LEU A 290 -11.40 -6.40 -9.41
N ALA A 291 -11.94 -5.49 -10.21
CA ALA A 291 -12.45 -5.81 -11.55
C ALA A 291 -11.42 -5.53 -12.66
N ASP A 292 -10.47 -4.64 -12.39
CA ASP A 292 -9.33 -4.36 -13.24
C ASP A 292 -8.23 -5.39 -12.94
N ILE A 293 -8.41 -6.62 -13.44
CA ILE A 293 -7.53 -7.75 -13.13
C ILE A 293 -6.12 -7.51 -13.69
N THR A 294 -6.02 -6.85 -14.85
CA THR A 294 -4.73 -6.44 -15.42
C THR A 294 -4.11 -5.26 -14.66
N GLN A 295 -4.93 -4.55 -13.89
CA GLN A 295 -4.60 -3.36 -13.11
C GLN A 295 -3.95 -2.27 -13.96
N ASP A 296 -4.37 -2.12 -15.20
CA ASP A 296 -3.83 -1.10 -16.11
C ASP A 296 -4.54 0.26 -15.99
N GLY A 297 -5.55 0.31 -15.11
CA GLY A 297 -6.35 1.48 -14.82
C GLY A 297 -7.65 1.53 -15.61
N THR A 298 -7.97 0.51 -16.41
CA THR A 298 -9.18 0.42 -17.22
C THR A 298 -9.78 -0.98 -17.15
N VAL A 299 -11.04 -1.10 -16.71
CA VAL A 299 -11.75 -2.38 -16.86
C VAL A 299 -12.17 -2.54 -18.32
N SER A 300 -11.52 -3.43 -19.04
CA SER A 300 -11.67 -3.63 -20.47
C SER A 300 -12.03 -5.07 -20.83
N ILE A 301 -12.06 -5.37 -22.13
CA ILE A 301 -12.22 -6.74 -22.60
C ILE A 301 -11.02 -7.62 -22.24
N LEU A 302 -9.85 -7.03 -21.97
CA LEU A 302 -8.67 -7.78 -21.56
C LEU A 302 -8.88 -8.44 -20.19
N ASP A 303 -9.49 -7.73 -19.25
CA ASP A 303 -9.78 -8.25 -17.91
C ASP A 303 -10.80 -9.40 -17.98
N VAL A 304 -11.89 -9.20 -18.73
CA VAL A 304 -12.90 -10.25 -18.96
C VAL A 304 -12.27 -11.47 -19.64
N SER A 305 -11.42 -11.24 -20.64
CA SER A 305 -10.77 -12.33 -21.39
C SER A 305 -9.78 -13.10 -20.53
N LEU A 306 -9.10 -12.42 -19.61
CA LEU A 306 -8.18 -13.06 -18.67
C LEU A 306 -8.94 -14.01 -17.73
N ALA A 307 -10.05 -13.57 -17.13
CA ALA A 307 -10.91 -14.44 -16.34
C ALA A 307 -11.49 -15.61 -17.16
N ALA A 308 -11.99 -15.32 -18.37
CA ALA A 308 -12.57 -16.33 -19.26
C ALA A 308 -11.57 -17.42 -19.68
N ASN A 309 -10.29 -17.07 -19.84
CA ASN A 309 -9.23 -18.03 -20.18
C ASN A 309 -9.06 -19.14 -19.13
N TRP A 310 -9.46 -18.88 -17.89
CA TRP A 310 -9.37 -19.83 -16.78
C TRP A 310 -10.74 -20.36 -16.33
N PHE A 311 -11.79 -20.18 -17.13
CA PHE A 311 -13.14 -20.59 -16.77
C PHE A 311 -13.24 -22.08 -16.39
N GLY A 312 -13.91 -22.35 -15.27
CA GLY A 312 -14.11 -23.68 -14.71
C GLY A 312 -12.90 -24.23 -13.93
N GLN A 313 -11.83 -23.45 -13.79
CA GLN A 313 -10.65 -23.85 -13.02
C GLN A 313 -10.82 -23.48 -11.54
N THR A 314 -10.23 -24.31 -10.69
CA THR A 314 -10.09 -24.00 -9.27
C THR A 314 -8.71 -23.46 -8.94
N CYS A 315 -8.66 -22.81 -7.79
CA CYS A 315 -7.51 -22.49 -6.99
C CYS A 315 -7.72 -23.12 -5.60
#